data_AF-A0A4Y2CXA4-F1
#
_entry.id   AF-A0A4Y2CXA4-F1
#
_cell.length_a   1.000
_cell.length_b   1.000
_cell.length_c   1.000
_cell.angle_alpha   90.00
_cell.angle_beta   90.00
_cell.angle_gamma   90.00
#
_symmetry.space_group_name_H-M   'P 1'
#
loop_
_entity.id
_entity.type
_entity.pdbx_description
1 polymer ?
#
loop_
_entity_poly.entity_id
_entity_poly.type
_entity_poly.pdbx_seq_one_letter_code
_entity_poly.pdbx_strand_id
1 'polypeptide(L)'
;MTQIKPLPVTSRELRQETGKDEELGPLLRALREGQNLQGREAQHTIEDGCILYGQRVCIPKKYQKNVLDELHTGHLGMVKIKALAR
;
A
#
# COMPACT_ATOMS: atom_id res chain seq x y z
N MET A 1 -27.65 -1.35 -10.77
CA MET A 1 -26.77 -2.43 -10.25
C MET A 1 -25.33 -2.02 -10.51
N THR A 2 -24.68 -1.38 -9.54
CA THR A 2 -23.33 -0.84 -9.73
C THR A 2 -22.35 -2.00 -9.62
N GLN A 3 -21.88 -2.47 -10.76
CA GLN A 3 -20.98 -3.60 -10.92
C GLN A 3 -19.61 -3.19 -10.36
N ILE A 4 -19.33 -3.55 -9.09
CA ILE A 4 -18.03 -3.34 -8.46
C ILE A 4 -17.07 -4.32 -9.12
N LYS A 5 -16.37 -3.88 -10.17
CA LYS A 5 -15.27 -4.65 -10.75
C LYS A 5 -14.19 -4.83 -9.66
N PRO A 6 -13.67 -6.04 -9.42
CA PRO A 6 -12.53 -6.22 -8.54
C PRO A 6 -11.33 -5.48 -9.13
N LEU A 7 -10.63 -4.74 -8.26
CA LEU A 7 -9.40 -4.02 -8.58
C LEU A 7 -8.36 -4.96 -9.21
N PRO A 8 -7.49 -4.49 -10.12
CA PRO A 8 -6.38 -5.30 -10.65
C PRO A 8 -5.36 -5.68 -9.57
N VAL A 9 -5.33 -4.96 -8.44
CA VAL A 9 -4.51 -5.25 -7.27
C VAL A 9 -5.42 -5.42 -6.06
N THR A 10 -5.47 -6.64 -5.53
CA THR A 10 -6.22 -6.97 -4.32
C THR A 10 -5.37 -6.64 -3.08
N SER A 11 -5.98 -6.36 -1.93
CA SER A 11 -5.26 -6.19 -0.64
C SER A 11 -4.30 -7.36 -0.35
N ARG A 12 -4.69 -8.57 -0.74
CA ARG A 12 -3.86 -9.78 -0.66
C ARG A 12 -2.57 -9.71 -1.51
N GLU A 13 -2.64 -9.09 -2.68
CA GLU A 13 -1.46 -8.88 -3.54
C GLU A 13 -0.56 -7.79 -2.96
N LEU A 14 -1.15 -6.69 -2.47
CA LEU A 14 -0.41 -5.63 -1.77
C LEU A 14 0.35 -6.21 -0.59
N ARG A 15 -0.33 -6.93 0.31
CA ARG A 15 0.29 -7.57 1.47
C ARG A 15 1.46 -8.47 1.10
N GLN A 16 1.29 -9.31 0.08
CA GLN A 16 2.35 -10.24 -0.36
C GLN A 16 3.56 -9.48 -0.90
N GLU A 17 3.34 -8.45 -1.71
CA GLU A 17 4.45 -7.69 -2.28
C GLU A 17 5.04 -6.70 -1.28
N THR A 18 4.28 -6.16 -0.34
CA THR A 18 4.80 -5.32 0.78
C THR A 18 5.82 -6.11 1.59
N GLY A 19 5.60 -7.40 1.83
CA GLY A 19 6.58 -8.24 2.52
C GLY A 19 7.83 -8.57 1.69
N LYS A 20 7.75 -8.50 0.36
CA LYS A 20 8.88 -8.74 -0.56
C LYS A 20 9.59 -7.46 -0.99
N ASP A 21 8.98 -6.31 -0.75
CA ASP A 21 9.52 -5.01 -1.13
C ASP A 21 10.76 -4.72 -0.28
N GLU A 22 11.81 -4.21 -0.93
CA GLU A 22 13.10 -3.99 -0.28
C GLU A 22 13.04 -2.85 0.76
N GLU A 23 12.13 -1.89 0.60
CA GLU A 23 11.93 -0.79 1.57
C GLU A 23 10.82 -1.11 2.57
N LEU A 24 9.67 -1.61 2.08
CA LEU A 24 8.53 -1.90 2.96
C LEU A 24 8.69 -3.20 3.74
N GLY A 25 9.43 -4.19 3.25
CA GLY A 25 9.62 -5.46 3.95
C GLY A 25 10.32 -5.30 5.32
N PRO A 26 11.49 -4.64 5.38
CA PRO A 26 12.16 -4.34 6.64
C PRO A 26 11.30 -3.47 7.56
N LEU A 27 10.63 -2.44 7.02
CA LEU A 27 9.75 -1.56 7.79
C LEU A 27 8.54 -2.31 8.38
N LEU A 28 7.92 -3.21 7.60
CA LEU A 28 6.83 -4.06 8.04
C LEU A 28 7.28 -4.96 9.19
N ARG A 29 8.48 -5.53 9.10
CA ARG A 29 9.04 -6.35 10.17
C ARG A 29 9.33 -5.53 11.42
N ALA A 30 9.97 -4.38 11.27
CA ALA A 30 10.30 -3.48 12.37
C ALA A 30 9.04 -2.99 13.11
N LEU A 31 8.01 -2.59 12.37
CA LEU A 31 6.71 -2.21 12.93
C LEU A 31 6.01 -3.39 13.64
N ARG A 32 6.13 -4.61 13.11
CA ARG A 32 5.51 -5.81 13.69
C ARG A 32 6.24 -6.30 14.95
N GLU A 33 7.56 -6.16 14.99
CA GLU A 33 8.39 -6.50 16.14
C GLU A 33 8.40 -5.36 17.20
N GLY A 34 7.72 -4.24 16.93
CA GLY A 34 7.65 -3.11 17.85
C GLY A 34 9.00 -2.43 18.04
N GLN A 35 9.85 -2.44 17.01
CA GLN A 35 11.12 -1.71 17.04
C GLN A 35 10.86 -0.22 17.30
N ASN A 36 11.79 0.42 18.01
CA ASN A 36 11.74 1.85 18.27
C ASN A 36 12.04 2.62 16.97
N LEU A 37 11.02 2.80 16.14
CA LEU A 37 11.07 3.61 14.94
C LEU A 37 11.01 5.08 15.36
N GLN A 38 11.85 5.92 14.74
CA GLN A 38 11.92 7.36 15.05
C GLN A 38 11.67 8.20 13.80
N GLY A 39 11.25 9.45 14.00
CA GLY A 39 11.03 10.41 12.90
C GLY A 39 9.89 10.01 11.96
N ARG A 40 10.21 9.84 10.67
CA ARG A 40 9.21 9.52 9.64
C ARG A 40 8.70 8.09 9.76
N GLU A 41 9.53 7.15 10.20
CA GLU A 41 9.16 5.74 10.31
C GLU A 41 8.15 5.49 11.43
N ALA A 42 8.25 6.24 12.54
CA ALA A 42 7.32 6.19 13.68
C ALA A 42 5.87 6.53 13.33
N GLN A 43 5.66 7.23 12.21
CA GLN A 43 4.32 7.64 11.75
C GLN A 43 3.64 6.56 10.91
N HIS A 44 4.33 5.45 10.65
CA HIS A 44 3.77 4.33 9.93
C HIS A 44 3.09 3.35 10.90
N THR A 45 2.05 2.69 10.42
CA THR A 45 1.31 1.64 11.12
C THR A 45 1.14 0.44 10.20
N ILE A 46 0.82 -0.72 10.78
CA ILE A 46 0.47 -1.91 10.00
C ILE A 46 -1.02 -2.17 10.17
N GLU A 47 -1.72 -2.31 9.05
CA GLU A 47 -3.12 -2.76 9.01
C GLU A 47 -3.27 -3.85 7.95
N ASP A 48 -3.83 -5.00 8.32
CA ASP A 48 -4.02 -6.17 7.44
C ASP A 48 -2.74 -6.63 6.69
N GLY A 49 -1.56 -6.38 7.27
CA GLY A 49 -0.27 -6.69 6.64
C GLY A 49 0.16 -5.72 5.54
N CYS A 50 -0.52 -4.58 5.42
CA CYS A 50 -0.08 -3.43 4.63
C CYS A 50 0.52 -2.37 5.55
N ILE A 51 1.48 -1.61 5.04
CA ILE A 51 2.01 -0.44 5.75
C ILE A 51 1.15 0.77 5.43
N LEU A 52 0.75 1.50 6.45
CA LEU A 52 0.02 2.74 6.34
C LEU A 52 0.87 3.88 6.89
N TYR A 53 0.68 5.08 6.35
CA TYR A 53 1.18 6.35 6.84
C TYR A 53 -0.03 7.25 7.12
N GLY A 54 -0.44 7.32 8.38
CA GLY A 54 -1.74 7.88 8.76
C GLY A 54 -2.89 7.08 8.15
N GLN A 55 -3.69 7.70 7.28
CA GLN A 55 -4.78 7.03 6.55
C GLN A 55 -4.34 6.48 5.19
N ARG A 56 -3.07 6.58 4.82
CA ARG A 56 -2.60 6.23 3.47
C ARG A 56 -1.80 4.92 3.45
N VAL A 57 -2.25 3.90 2.72
CA VAL A 57 -1.47 2.69 2.38
C VAL A 57 -0.24 3.03 1.53
N CYS A 58 0.93 2.62 2.00
CA CYS A 58 2.17 2.63 1.24
C CYS A 58 2.13 1.55 0.16
N ILE A 59 2.30 1.96 -1.10
CA ILE A 59 2.26 1.05 -2.24
C ILE A 59 3.67 0.53 -2.55
N PRO A 60 3.87 -0.79 -2.62
CA PRO A 60 5.15 -1.39 -3.03
C PRO A 60 5.62 -0.86 -4.38
N LYS A 61 6.94 -0.69 -4.57
CA LYS A 61 7.51 -0.11 -5.81
C LYS A 61 7.02 -0.80 -7.08
N LYS A 62 6.85 -2.12 -7.01
CA LYS A 62 6.34 -2.94 -8.12
C LYS A 62 4.96 -2.46 -8.61
N TYR A 63 4.10 -2.02 -7.71
CA TYR A 63 2.75 -1.57 -8.04
C TYR A 63 2.66 -0.07 -8.27
N GLN A 64 3.66 0.73 -7.88
CA GLN A 64 3.66 2.17 -8.13
C GLN A 64 3.50 2.48 -9.62
N LYS A 65 4.21 1.76 -10.50
CA LYS A 65 4.09 1.95 -11.96
C LYS A 65 2.68 1.62 -12.46
N ASN A 66 2.11 0.51 -12.03
CA ASN A 66 0.74 0.13 -12.40
C ASN A 66 -0.31 1.12 -11.88
N VAL A 67 -0.14 1.61 -10.64
CA VAL A 67 -1.01 2.63 -10.06
C VAL A 67 -0.89 3.96 -10.82
N LEU A 68 0.32 4.36 -11.21
CA LEU A 68 0.58 5.57 -12.02
C LEU A 68 0.05 5.44 -13.46
N ASP A 69 0.13 4.26 -14.06
CA ASP A 69 -0.37 4.01 -15.42
C ASP A 69 -1.92 4.02 -15.46
N GLU A 70 -2.56 3.39 -14.48
CA GLU A 70 -4.02 3.42 -14.28
C GLU A 70 -4.53 4.83 -13.91
N LEU A 71 -3.70 5.62 -13.22
CA LEU A 71 -3.95 7.03 -12.93
C LEU A 71 -4.09 7.85 -14.22
N HIS A 72 -3.23 7.60 -15.22
CA HIS A 72 -3.25 8.29 -16.51
C HIS A 72 -4.39 7.82 -17.43
N THR A 73 -4.81 6.56 -17.32
CA THR A 73 -5.89 5.98 -18.15
C THR A 73 -7.31 6.29 -17.62
N GLY A 74 -7.44 6.94 -16.46
CA GLY A 74 -8.71 7.50 -15.99
C GLY A 74 -9.77 6.46 -15.59
N HIS A 75 -9.39 5.19 -15.40
CA HIS A 75 -10.32 4.16 -14.98
C HIS A 75 -10.68 4.33 -13.49
N LEU A 76 -11.99 4.49 -13.22
CA LEU A 76 -12.60 4.74 -11.90
C LEU A 76 -12.42 3.62 -10.86
N GLY A 77 -11.68 2.54 -11.19
CA GLY A 77 -11.43 1.43 -10.27
C GLY A 77 -10.56 1.82 -9.08
N MET A 78 -9.50 2.61 -9.29
CA MET A 78 -8.49 2.87 -8.27
C MET A 78 -8.81 3.98 -7.25
N VAL A 79 -10.01 4.56 -7.22
CA VAL A 79 -10.29 5.71 -6.34
C VAL A 79 -10.14 5.35 -4.85
N LYS A 80 -10.36 4.08 -4.47
CA LYS A 80 -10.08 3.61 -3.11
C LYS A 80 -8.59 3.54 -2.77
N ILE A 81 -7.72 3.28 -3.74
CA ILE A 81 -6.26 3.34 -3.56
C ILE A 81 -5.76 4.78 -3.69
N LYS A 82 -6.36 5.63 -4.54
CA LYS A 82 -6.03 7.06 -4.69
C LYS A 82 -6.19 7.88 -3.40
N ALA A 83 -7.21 7.58 -2.59
CA ALA A 83 -7.36 8.23 -1.30
C ALA A 83 -6.28 7.81 -0.29
N LEU A 84 -5.65 6.65 -0.53
CA LEU A 84 -4.77 5.97 0.40
C LEU A 84 -3.31 5.87 -0.09
N ALA A 85 -2.94 6.15 -1.33
CA ALA A 85 -1.55 5.93 -1.79
C ALA A 85 -0.68 7.18 -1.55
N ARG A 86 0.52 6.98 -1.01
CA ARG A 86 1.62 7.96 -1.00
C ARG A 86 2.91 7.30 -1.45
#